data_AF-A0A925YH05-F1
#
_entry.id   AF-A0A925YH05-F1
#
_cell.length_a   1.000
_cell.length_b   1.000
_cell.length_c   1.000
_cell.angle_alpha   90.00
_cell.angle_beta   90.00
_cell.angle_gamma   90.00
#
_symmetry.space_group_name_H-M   'P 1'
#
loop_
_entity.id
_entity.type
_entity.pdbx_description
1 polymer ?
#
loop_
_entity_poly.entity_id
_entity_poly.type
_entity_poly.pdbx_seq_one_letter_code
_entity_poly.pdbx_strand_id
1 'polypeptide(L)'
;MACERREYNRTGPNANAILFRDDEWSREPAIIALTTVTFQSSTGHILNADMEINSFGFNELSTREVQFVMAHEAGHFLGLDHSPEDTAVMFYRDSFDGSTEPRLSDDDVAGLCAAYPSTREVGACTFEPPKGFAADCGGNVSAACAVVPPSTSWHGSAYTGGVLLAAGVVLHRYRKRRRRTVGA
;
A
#
# COMPACT_ATOMS: atom_id res chain seq x y z
N MET A 1 -23.92 -4.77 -1.15
CA MET A 1 -23.02 -4.92 -0.01
C MET A 1 -23.38 -3.85 1.02
N ALA A 2 -23.32 -4.11 2.33
CA ALA A 2 -23.57 -3.13 3.39
C ALA A 2 -22.25 -2.77 4.12
N CYS A 3 -21.97 -1.47 4.35
CA CYS A 3 -20.73 -1.04 5.01
C CYS A 3 -20.62 -1.47 6.49
N GLU A 4 -21.72 -1.88 7.09
CA GLU A 4 -21.78 -2.28 8.50
C GLU A 4 -21.46 -3.77 8.72
N ARG A 5 -21.23 -4.53 7.65
CA ARG A 5 -21.04 -6.00 7.72
C ARG A 5 -19.82 -6.43 6.93
N ARG A 6 -19.05 -7.32 7.54
CA ARG A 6 -18.05 -8.15 6.86
C ARG A 6 -18.78 -9.17 6.00
N GLU A 7 -18.64 -9.09 4.67
CA GLU A 7 -19.35 -9.98 3.76
C GLU A 7 -18.66 -10.14 2.40
N TYR A 8 -18.90 -11.30 1.79
CA TYR A 8 -18.57 -11.56 0.40
C TYR A 8 -19.82 -12.02 -0.36
N ASN A 9 -20.24 -11.23 -1.33
CA ASN A 9 -21.38 -11.50 -2.19
C ASN A 9 -20.96 -12.22 -3.47
N ARG A 10 -21.27 -13.51 -3.55
CA ARG A 10 -21.02 -14.37 -4.73
C ARG A 10 -21.83 -14.02 -5.98
N THR A 11 -22.77 -13.08 -5.88
CA THR A 11 -23.70 -12.73 -6.98
C THR A 11 -23.73 -11.23 -7.28
N GLY A 12 -23.01 -10.43 -6.49
CA GLY A 12 -23.08 -8.97 -6.46
C GLY A 12 -21.69 -8.33 -6.31
N PRO A 13 -21.61 -7.00 -6.36
CA PRO A 13 -20.37 -6.27 -6.14
C PRO A 13 -19.83 -6.51 -4.72
N ASN A 14 -18.51 -6.46 -4.59
CA ASN A 14 -17.77 -6.60 -3.33
C ASN A 14 -16.86 -5.39 -3.13
N ALA A 15 -16.56 -5.06 -1.88
CA ALA A 15 -15.50 -4.15 -1.50
C ALA A 15 -14.83 -4.70 -0.25
N ASN A 16 -13.54 -4.46 -0.17
CA ASN A 16 -12.75 -4.76 1.00
C ASN A 16 -12.97 -3.64 2.03
N ALA A 17 -13.70 -3.93 3.09
CA ALA A 17 -14.09 -2.90 4.07
C ALA A 17 -13.18 -2.92 5.30
N ILE A 18 -12.91 -1.73 5.86
CA ILE A 18 -12.33 -1.55 7.19
C ILE A 18 -13.44 -1.02 8.08
N LEU A 19 -13.87 -1.82 9.06
CA LEU A 19 -15.01 -1.57 9.92
C LEU A 19 -14.55 -1.29 11.35
N PHE A 20 -14.96 -0.15 11.91
CA PHE A 20 -14.84 0.11 13.34
C PHE A 20 -16.08 -0.44 14.06
N ARG A 21 -15.85 -1.28 15.07
CA ARG A 21 -16.89 -1.92 15.87
C ARG A 21 -17.05 -1.15 17.17
N ASP A 22 -17.84 -0.09 17.11
CA ASP A 22 -18.00 0.86 18.21
C ASP A 22 -18.99 0.40 19.29
N ASP A 23 -20.04 -0.33 18.90
CA ASP A 23 -21.16 -0.67 19.78
C ASP A 23 -21.06 -2.08 20.41
N GLU A 24 -20.42 -3.02 19.72
CA GLU A 24 -20.28 -4.41 20.18
C GLU A 24 -19.04 -5.11 19.58
N TRP A 25 -18.48 -6.06 20.33
CA TRP A 25 -17.42 -6.95 19.84
C TRP A 25 -17.75 -8.41 20.17
N SER A 26 -18.16 -9.16 19.16
CA SER A 26 -18.61 -10.55 19.32
C SER A 26 -17.49 -11.59 19.22
N ARG A 27 -16.23 -11.18 19.37
CA ARG A 27 -15.04 -12.04 19.28
C ARG A 27 -14.34 -12.10 20.65
N GLU A 28 -13.21 -12.81 20.72
CA GLU A 28 -12.39 -12.82 21.93
C GLU A 28 -12.03 -11.37 22.33
N PRO A 29 -12.30 -10.95 23.58
CA PRO A 29 -12.14 -9.56 24.01
C PRO A 29 -10.71 -9.03 23.90
N ALA A 30 -9.71 -9.91 23.94
CA ALA A 30 -8.30 -9.55 23.83
C ALA A 30 -7.86 -9.25 22.37
N ILE A 31 -8.69 -9.55 21.38
CA ILE A 31 -8.39 -9.27 19.97
C ILE A 31 -8.72 -7.80 19.68
N ILE A 32 -7.72 -7.05 19.23
CA ILE A 32 -7.82 -5.61 18.95
C ILE A 32 -8.35 -5.35 17.54
N ALA A 33 -7.95 -6.17 16.58
CA ALA A 33 -8.48 -6.15 15.24
C ALA A 33 -8.47 -7.56 14.66
N LEU A 34 -9.22 -7.76 13.58
CA LEU A 34 -9.20 -9.01 12.84
C LEU A 34 -9.47 -8.78 11.36
N THR A 35 -8.57 -9.30 10.55
CA THR A 35 -8.77 -9.42 9.11
C THR A 35 -9.31 -10.78 8.74
N THR A 36 -10.41 -10.80 7.98
CA THR A 36 -11.00 -12.01 7.42
C THR A 36 -10.84 -12.01 5.91
N VAL A 37 -10.07 -12.98 5.41
CA VAL A 37 -9.94 -13.24 3.97
C VAL A 37 -10.97 -14.27 3.51
N THR A 38 -11.64 -13.98 2.39
CA THR A 38 -12.40 -14.97 1.64
C THR A 38 -11.59 -15.36 0.42
N PHE A 39 -11.36 -16.64 0.20
CA PHE A 39 -10.53 -17.13 -0.89
C PHE A 39 -11.11 -18.37 -1.56
N GLN A 40 -10.71 -18.61 -2.81
CA GLN A 40 -11.03 -19.84 -3.52
C GLN A 40 -10.10 -20.97 -3.04
N SER A 41 -10.65 -21.95 -2.33
CA SER A 41 -9.86 -23.03 -1.71
C SER A 41 -9.05 -23.88 -2.70
N SER A 42 -9.48 -23.98 -3.95
CA SER A 42 -8.76 -24.76 -4.97
C SER A 42 -7.52 -24.07 -5.54
N THR A 43 -7.44 -22.73 -5.46
CA THR A 43 -6.35 -21.95 -6.06
C THR A 43 -5.61 -21.06 -5.05
N GLY A 44 -6.18 -20.85 -3.86
CA GLY A 44 -5.69 -19.87 -2.89
C GLY A 44 -5.94 -18.42 -3.29
N HIS A 45 -6.69 -18.16 -4.37
CA HIS A 45 -6.96 -16.79 -4.81
C HIS A 45 -7.86 -16.06 -3.82
N ILE A 46 -7.37 -14.96 -3.24
CA ILE A 46 -8.16 -14.08 -2.37
C ILE A 46 -9.22 -13.37 -3.21
N LEU A 47 -10.46 -13.45 -2.75
CA LEU A 47 -11.65 -12.88 -3.38
C LEU A 47 -12.17 -11.64 -2.65
N ASN A 48 -11.89 -11.56 -1.35
CA ASN A 48 -12.27 -10.45 -0.47
C ASN A 48 -11.37 -10.45 0.76
N ALA A 49 -11.09 -9.27 1.31
CA ALA A 49 -10.44 -9.11 2.60
C ALA A 49 -11.15 -7.97 3.34
N ASP A 50 -11.71 -8.26 4.51
CA ASP A 50 -12.36 -7.27 5.37
C ASP A 50 -11.63 -7.21 6.70
N MET A 51 -11.48 -6.02 7.25
CA MET A 51 -10.82 -5.78 8.54
C MET A 51 -11.82 -5.22 9.53
N GLU A 52 -11.91 -5.82 10.71
CA GLU A 52 -12.77 -5.35 11.81
C GLU A 52 -11.88 -4.87 12.96
N ILE A 53 -12.05 -3.63 13.41
CA ILE A 53 -11.30 -3.00 14.49
C ILE A 53 -12.20 -2.92 15.73
N ASN A 54 -11.71 -3.41 16.86
CA ASN A 54 -12.42 -3.43 18.14
C ASN A 54 -12.34 -2.07 18.85
N SER A 55 -12.99 -1.06 18.30
CA SER A 55 -13.10 0.27 18.94
C SER A 55 -14.03 0.28 20.16
N PHE A 56 -14.87 -0.73 20.33
CA PHE A 56 -15.68 -0.96 21.54
C PHE A 56 -14.79 -1.27 22.76
N GLY A 57 -13.82 -2.17 22.61
CA GLY A 57 -12.93 -2.61 23.69
C GLY A 57 -11.64 -1.80 23.81
N PHE A 58 -11.19 -1.15 22.73
CA PHE A 58 -9.90 -0.48 22.63
C PHE A 58 -10.02 0.94 22.07
N ASN A 59 -10.62 1.84 22.84
CA ASN A 59 -10.83 3.25 22.46
C ASN A 59 -9.69 4.21 22.88
N GLU A 60 -8.68 3.72 23.61
CA GLU A 60 -7.56 4.51 24.14
C GLU A 60 -6.19 4.13 23.55
N LEU A 61 -6.16 3.43 22.41
CA LEU A 61 -4.90 3.12 21.73
C LEU A 61 -4.19 4.40 21.29
N SER A 62 -2.89 4.45 21.57
CA SER A 62 -2.01 5.48 21.01
C SER A 62 -1.96 5.36 19.49
N THR A 63 -1.61 6.45 18.80
CA THR A 63 -1.41 6.45 17.34
C THR A 63 -0.45 5.35 16.89
N ARG A 64 0.56 5.04 17.70
CA ARG A 64 1.56 4.03 17.37
C ARG A 64 1.02 2.61 17.49
N GLU A 65 0.20 2.33 18.49
CA GLU A 65 -0.45 1.03 18.64
C GLU A 65 -1.44 0.80 17.51
N VAL A 66 -2.22 1.82 17.14
CA VAL A 66 -3.08 1.77 15.95
C VAL A 66 -2.26 1.51 14.69
N GLN A 67 -1.12 2.19 14.50
CA GLN A 67 -0.26 1.93 13.34
C GLN A 67 0.28 0.50 13.30
N PHE A 68 0.68 -0.06 14.45
CA PHE A 68 1.17 -1.44 14.54
C PHE A 68 0.06 -2.43 14.19
N VAL A 69 -1.10 -2.31 14.85
CA VAL A 69 -2.26 -3.20 14.60
C VAL A 69 -2.69 -3.11 13.15
N MET A 70 -2.81 -1.90 12.59
CA MET A 70 -3.16 -1.72 11.18
C MET A 70 -2.12 -2.32 10.23
N ALA A 71 -0.82 -2.30 10.58
CA ALA A 71 0.22 -2.91 9.77
C ALA A 71 0.15 -4.45 9.80
N HIS A 72 -0.06 -5.03 11.00
CA HIS A 72 -0.28 -6.47 11.18
C HIS A 72 -1.49 -6.95 10.37
N GLU A 73 -2.62 -6.27 10.54
CA GLU A 73 -3.86 -6.60 9.84
C GLU A 73 -3.75 -6.37 8.32
N ALA A 74 -3.01 -5.36 7.88
CA ALA A 74 -2.72 -5.17 6.46
C ALA A 74 -1.90 -6.32 5.87
N GLY A 75 -1.02 -6.97 6.64
CA GLY A 75 -0.32 -8.18 6.20
C GLY A 75 -1.28 -9.34 5.96
N HIS A 76 -2.21 -9.60 6.89
CA HIS A 76 -3.30 -10.57 6.68
C HIS A 76 -4.18 -10.22 5.49
N PHE A 77 -4.50 -8.94 5.30
CA PHE A 77 -5.28 -8.44 4.18
C PHE A 77 -4.60 -8.75 2.84
N LEU A 78 -3.28 -8.67 2.80
CA LEU A 78 -2.46 -9.01 1.64
C LEU A 78 -2.19 -10.52 1.51
N GLY A 79 -2.65 -11.34 2.46
CA GLY A 79 -2.57 -12.79 2.41
C GLY A 79 -1.38 -13.41 3.16
N LEU A 80 -0.69 -12.65 4.01
CA LEU A 80 0.32 -13.21 4.91
C LEU A 80 -0.36 -13.87 6.13
N ASP A 81 0.16 -15.02 6.55
CA ASP A 81 -0.21 -15.61 7.85
C ASP A 81 0.76 -15.13 8.92
N HIS A 82 0.52 -15.51 10.17
CA HIS A 82 1.42 -15.18 11.27
C HIS A 82 2.85 -15.68 11.03
N SER A 83 3.81 -14.83 11.38
CA SER A 83 5.22 -15.18 11.43
C SER A 83 5.54 -15.91 12.75
N PRO A 84 6.48 -16.88 12.74
CA PRO A 84 7.04 -17.43 13.97
C PRO A 84 8.07 -16.51 14.64
N GLU A 85 8.57 -15.47 13.95
CA GLU A 85 9.59 -14.54 14.44
C GLU A 85 8.94 -13.46 15.31
N ASP A 86 9.33 -13.37 16.58
CA ASP A 86 8.74 -12.45 17.57
C ASP A 86 9.05 -10.97 17.32
N THR A 87 9.97 -10.69 16.40
CA THR A 87 10.31 -9.34 15.93
C THR A 87 9.55 -8.91 14.69
N ALA A 88 8.82 -9.82 14.04
CA ALA A 88 8.03 -9.51 12.85
C ALA A 88 6.73 -8.79 13.22
N VAL A 89 6.29 -7.89 12.34
CA VAL A 89 4.96 -7.28 12.48
C VAL A 89 3.89 -8.35 12.40
N MET A 90 4.09 -9.41 11.59
CA MET A 90 3.19 -10.55 11.50
C MET A 90 3.25 -11.54 12.68
N PHE A 91 3.99 -11.28 13.75
CA PHE A 91 3.94 -12.15 14.92
C PHE A 91 2.54 -12.15 15.56
N TYR A 92 2.05 -13.32 15.99
CA TYR A 92 0.66 -13.51 16.47
C TYR A 92 0.27 -12.77 17.75
N ARG A 93 1.20 -12.06 18.38
CA ARG A 93 0.96 -11.26 19.60
C ARG A 93 1.39 -9.83 19.36
N ASP A 94 0.57 -8.92 19.86
CA ASP A 94 0.93 -7.51 19.92
C ASP A 94 2.19 -7.30 20.76
N SER A 95 3.16 -6.59 20.19
CA SER A 95 4.33 -6.11 20.92
C SER A 95 4.17 -4.62 21.21
N PHE A 96 3.32 -4.30 22.19
CA PHE A 96 3.19 -2.93 22.72
C PHE A 96 4.27 -2.59 23.74
N ASP A 97 5.44 -3.23 23.68
CA ASP A 97 6.54 -3.02 24.64
C ASP A 97 7.15 -1.60 24.60
N GLY A 98 6.60 -0.72 23.75
CA GLY A 98 6.96 0.70 23.66
C GLY A 98 8.31 0.95 22.99
N SER A 99 9.06 -0.08 22.60
CA SER A 99 10.49 0.06 22.32
C SER A 99 10.84 0.47 20.88
N THR A 100 10.05 0.07 19.87
CA THR A 100 10.35 0.43 18.46
C THR A 100 9.10 0.74 17.62
N GLU A 101 9.17 1.79 16.78
CA GLU A 101 8.12 2.07 15.77
C GLU A 101 7.77 0.80 14.99
N PRO A 102 6.51 0.60 14.54
CA PRO A 102 6.19 -0.50 13.64
C PRO A 102 7.06 -0.38 12.38
N ARG A 103 8.06 -1.25 12.30
CA ARG A 103 8.97 -1.38 11.17
C ARG A 103 8.84 -2.80 10.68
N LEU A 104 8.71 -2.94 9.37
CA LEU A 104 8.72 -4.26 8.74
C LEU A 104 10.08 -4.91 9.02
N SER A 105 10.04 -6.12 9.58
CA SER A 105 11.21 -6.99 9.69
C SER A 105 11.61 -7.51 8.30
N ASP A 106 12.80 -8.11 8.24
CA ASP A 106 13.24 -8.78 7.00
C ASP A 106 12.30 -9.94 6.61
N ASP A 107 11.66 -10.60 7.57
CA ASP A 107 10.66 -11.66 7.33
C ASP A 107 9.38 -11.09 6.70
N ASP A 108 8.86 -9.98 7.25
CA ASP A 108 7.68 -9.30 6.71
C ASP A 108 7.93 -8.86 5.25
N VAL A 109 9.11 -8.29 4.97
CA VAL A 109 9.52 -7.87 3.63
C VAL A 109 9.66 -9.08 2.69
N ALA A 110 10.31 -10.15 3.15
CA ALA A 110 10.50 -11.35 2.36
C ALA A 110 9.16 -12.02 1.99
N GLY A 111 8.24 -12.15 2.95
CA GLY A 111 6.90 -12.69 2.73
C GLY A 111 6.13 -11.89 1.70
N LEU A 112 6.12 -10.56 1.82
CA LEU A 112 5.44 -9.69 0.87
C LEU A 112 6.07 -9.77 -0.53
N CYS A 113 7.40 -9.78 -0.63
CA CYS A 113 8.10 -9.87 -1.92
C CYS A 113 7.94 -11.24 -2.59
N ALA A 114 7.78 -12.31 -1.81
CA ALA A 114 7.47 -13.64 -2.33
C ALA A 114 6.05 -13.71 -2.91
N ALA A 115 5.06 -13.10 -2.24
CA ALA A 115 3.67 -13.06 -2.70
C ALA A 115 3.45 -12.09 -3.87
N TYR A 116 4.12 -10.93 -3.82
CA TYR A 116 3.99 -9.82 -4.76
C TYR A 116 5.37 -9.38 -5.26
N PRO A 117 6.06 -10.19 -6.08
CA PRO A 117 7.36 -9.81 -6.59
C PRO A 117 7.25 -8.58 -7.48
N SER A 118 8.26 -7.71 -7.45
CA SER A 118 8.28 -6.48 -8.28
C SER A 118 8.28 -6.77 -9.78
N THR A 119 8.65 -7.98 -10.18
CA THR A 119 8.64 -8.50 -11.54
C THR A 119 7.31 -9.16 -11.93
N ARG A 120 6.30 -9.13 -11.06
CA ARG A 120 4.99 -9.71 -11.34
C ARG A 120 4.35 -8.98 -12.52
N GLU A 121 4.16 -9.71 -13.61
CA GLU A 121 3.32 -9.25 -14.71
C GLU A 121 1.88 -9.13 -14.23
N VAL A 122 1.38 -7.90 -14.20
CA VAL A 122 -0.01 -7.62 -13.86
C VAL A 122 -0.84 -7.93 -15.10
N GLY A 123 -1.53 -9.07 -15.07
CA GLY A 123 -2.47 -9.46 -16.13
C GLY A 123 -3.59 -8.44 -16.30
N ALA A 124 -4.37 -8.60 -17.38
CA ALA A 124 -5.54 -7.76 -17.60
C ALA A 124 -6.46 -7.82 -16.37
N CYS A 125 -6.96 -6.66 -15.96
CA CYS A 125 -7.94 -6.57 -14.88
C CYS A 125 -9.22 -7.29 -15.31
N THR A 126 -9.48 -8.46 -14.72
CA THR A 126 -10.70 -9.22 -14.96
C THR A 126 -11.64 -9.09 -13.78
N PHE A 127 -12.94 -9.06 -14.04
CA PHE A 127 -13.99 -8.97 -13.02
C PHE A 127 -14.37 -10.33 -12.43
N GLU A 128 -13.55 -11.36 -12.68
CA GLU A 128 -13.73 -12.73 -12.22
C GLU A 128 -12.87 -12.97 -10.96
N PRO A 129 -13.39 -13.53 -9.84
CA PRO A 129 -14.78 -13.95 -9.57
C PRO A 129 -15.60 -12.89 -8.82
N PRO A 130 -16.94 -13.03 -8.85
CA PRO A 130 -17.81 -12.16 -9.62
C PRO A 130 -17.85 -10.71 -9.10
N LYS A 131 -17.68 -9.77 -10.04
CA LYS A 131 -18.02 -8.35 -9.94
C LYS A 131 -17.04 -7.44 -9.19
N GLY A 132 -15.75 -7.79 -9.20
CA GLY A 132 -14.63 -6.85 -8.96
C GLY A 132 -14.73 -6.00 -7.69
N PHE A 133 -13.97 -4.91 -7.69
CA PHE A 133 -13.93 -3.94 -6.60
C PHE A 133 -14.96 -2.83 -6.84
N ALA A 134 -15.84 -2.61 -5.87
CA ALA A 134 -16.58 -1.36 -5.74
C ALA A 134 -15.81 -0.44 -4.79
N ALA A 135 -15.65 0.83 -5.15
CA ALA A 135 -14.98 1.81 -4.29
C ALA A 135 -15.76 2.09 -3.00
N ASP A 136 -17.09 1.94 -3.04
CA ASP A 136 -18.00 2.15 -1.92
C ASP A 136 -18.81 0.89 -1.65
N CYS A 137 -19.19 0.67 -0.39
CA CYS A 137 -20.06 -0.44 -0.06
C CYS A 137 -21.43 -0.31 -0.72
N GLY A 138 -21.83 -1.35 -1.45
CA GLY A 138 -23.09 -1.34 -2.18
C GLY A 138 -23.07 -0.44 -3.42
N GLY A 139 -21.92 0.15 -3.74
CA GLY A 139 -21.69 0.91 -4.95
C GLY A 139 -21.66 0.01 -6.20
N ASN A 140 -21.74 0.67 -7.36
CA ASN A 140 -21.51 0.02 -8.64
C ASN A 140 -20.01 -0.30 -8.78
N VAL A 141 -19.71 -1.41 -9.46
CA VAL A 141 -18.33 -1.79 -9.79
C VAL A 141 -17.72 -0.70 -10.66
N SER A 142 -16.75 0.03 -10.13
CA SER A 142 -16.16 1.19 -10.81
C SER A 142 -14.89 0.82 -11.59
N ALA A 143 -14.13 -0.18 -11.14
CA ALA A 143 -12.95 -0.71 -11.82
C ALA A 143 -12.47 -2.02 -11.18
N ALA A 144 -11.61 -2.76 -11.88
CA ALA A 144 -10.68 -3.70 -11.26
C ALA A 144 -9.32 -3.01 -11.24
N CYS A 145 -8.77 -2.73 -10.05
CA CYS A 145 -7.46 -2.11 -9.89
C CYS A 145 -6.43 -3.17 -9.52
N ALA A 146 -5.22 -3.03 -10.04
CA ALA A 146 -4.06 -3.81 -9.61
C ALA A 146 -2.97 -2.86 -9.11
N VAL A 147 -2.31 -3.23 -8.02
CA VAL A 147 -1.12 -2.52 -7.54
C VAL A 147 0.04 -2.90 -8.45
N VAL A 148 0.49 -1.96 -9.27
CA VAL A 148 1.69 -2.12 -10.09
C VAL A 148 2.85 -1.41 -9.39
N PRO A 149 4.00 -2.06 -9.16
CA PRO A 149 5.17 -1.35 -8.66
C PRO A 149 5.55 -0.23 -9.65
N PRO A 150 6.00 0.94 -9.17
CA PRO A 150 6.49 1.98 -10.06
C PRO A 150 7.64 1.41 -10.90
N SER A 151 7.55 1.52 -12.23
CA SER A 151 8.62 1.09 -13.11
C SER A 151 9.88 1.89 -12.77
N THR A 152 10.89 1.25 -12.18
CA THR A 152 12.22 1.82 -11.98
C THR A 152 12.93 1.90 -13.34
N SER A 153 12.47 2.79 -14.21
CA SER A 153 13.23 3.15 -15.40
C SER A 153 14.36 4.07 -14.98
N TRP A 154 15.41 3.51 -14.38
CA TRP A 154 16.72 4.14 -14.31
C TRP A 154 17.27 4.19 -15.74
N HIS A 155 16.78 5.14 -16.53
CA HIS A 155 17.47 5.56 -17.75
C HIS A 155 18.73 6.29 -17.30
N GLY A 156 19.82 5.55 -17.14
CA GLY A 156 21.14 6.12 -17.27
C GLY A 156 21.25 6.74 -18.66
N SER A 157 21.05 8.05 -18.77
CA SER A 157 21.30 8.81 -20.00
C SER A 157 22.79 8.92 -20.25
N ALA A 158 23.42 7.81 -20.64
CA ALA A 158 24.54 7.87 -21.56
C ALA A 158 23.93 7.97 -22.95
N TYR A 159 24.23 9.06 -23.68
CA TYR A 159 24.54 9.11 -25.11
C TYR A 159 24.39 10.57 -25.62
N THR A 160 25.56 11.20 -25.81
CA THR A 160 25.94 11.97 -27.01
C THR A 160 25.03 13.12 -27.47
N GLY A 161 25.37 14.32 -27.03
CA GLY A 161 25.08 15.58 -27.74
C GLY A 161 26.39 16.32 -28.01
N GLY A 162 27.11 15.92 -29.06
CA GLY A 162 28.23 16.69 -29.59
C GLY A 162 27.74 17.94 -30.30
N VAL A 163 28.44 19.05 -30.05
CA VAL A 163 28.52 20.29 -30.86
C VAL A 163 27.32 21.25 -30.82
N LEU A 164 27.41 22.28 -29.97
CA LEU A 164 27.23 23.69 -30.40
C LEU A 164 28.14 24.60 -29.55
N LEU A 165 29.37 24.80 -30.04
CA LEU A 165 30.20 25.94 -29.63
C LEU A 165 29.71 27.21 -30.36
N ALA A 166 29.85 28.33 -29.65
CA ALA A 166 29.89 29.71 -30.15
C ALA A 166 28.57 30.51 -30.27
N ALA A 167 28.00 30.91 -29.14
CA ALA A 167 27.26 32.18 -29.02
C ALA A 167 27.66 33.04 -27.80
N GLY A 168 28.74 32.69 -27.08
CA GLY A 168 29.15 33.39 -25.84
C GLY A 168 30.21 34.48 -26.00
N VAL A 169 30.96 34.54 -27.11
CA VAL A 169 32.15 35.41 -27.22
C VAL A 169 31.87 36.76 -27.90
N VAL A 170 30.76 36.92 -28.62
CA VAL A 170 30.44 38.18 -29.32
C VAL A 170 29.85 39.24 -28.38
N LEU A 171 29.05 38.85 -27.37
CA LEU A 171 28.45 39.80 -26.42
C LEU A 171 29.44 40.32 -25.36
N HIS A 172 30.49 39.57 -25.02
CA HIS A 172 31.52 40.04 -24.09
C HIS A 172 32.46 41.08 -24.73
N ARG A 173 32.80 40.93 -26.01
CA ARG A 173 33.61 41.92 -26.75
C ARG A 173 32.85 43.22 -27.04
N TYR A 174 31.52 43.15 -27.23
CA TYR A 174 30.68 44.34 -27.43
C TYR A 174 30.51 45.16 -26.13
N ARG A 175 30.35 44.51 -24.97
CA ARG A 175 30.23 45.20 -23.67
C ARG A 175 31.54 45.84 -23.18
N LYS A 176 32.71 45.28 -23.54
CA LYS A 176 34.02 45.86 -23.16
C LYS A 176 34.43 47.06 -24.03
N ARG A 177 33.97 47.16 -25.29
CA ARG A 177 34.24 48.32 -26.15
C ARG A 177 33.40 49.56 -25.82
N ARG A 178 32.14 49.42 -25.38
CA ARG A 178 31.31 50.58 -24.97
C ARG A 178 31.68 51.20 -23.62
N ARG A 179 32.44 50.50 -22.76
CA ARG A 179 32.90 51.04 -21.47
C ARG A 179 34.21 51.84 -21.56
N ARG A 180 34.88 51.88 -22.73
CA ARG A 180 36.12 52.64 -22.94
C ARG A 180 35.92 53.97 -23.70
N THR A 181 34.70 54.34 -24.06
CA THR A 181 34.40 55.57 -24.84
C THR A 181 33.50 56.57 -24.09
N VAL A 182 33.29 56.41 -22.78
CA VAL A 182 32.51 57.36 -21.94
C VAL A 182 33.29 57.77 -20.68
N GLY A 183 34.63 57.77 -20.72
CA GLY A 183 35.42 58.26 -19.58
C GLY A 183 36.88 58.46 -19.93
N ALA A 184 37.21 59.72 -20.26
CA ALA A 184 38.53 60.32 -20.46
C ALA A 184 39.38 59.76 -21.61
#